data_AF-A0A564YUB6-F1
#
_entry.id   AF-A0A564YUB6-F1
#
_cell.length_a   1.000
_cell.length_b   1.000
_cell.length_c   1.000
_cell.angle_alpha   90.00
_cell.angle_beta   90.00
_cell.angle_gamma   90.00
#
_symmetry.space_group_name_H-M   'P 1'
#
loop_
_entity.id
_entity.type
_entity.pdbx_description
1 polymer ?
#
loop_
_entity_poly.entity_id
_entity_poly.type
_entity_poly.pdbx_seq_one_letter_code
_entity_poly.pdbx_strand_id
1 'polypeptide(L)'
;KLWKTVSRNRDVKSSILRGISDGCKCWITLTSSGDTPFMISKNAQIEPGKSLKVCFRIGQAPDEDHNLRGVIEKSLMALGLGSSTVLEITPDGQSPVHLTVNLDSFSAPQSFNPTPVNDEEEEKNQPLLENKKDEREEEMKENVENSSNLAWRASYSRLWFARADALKNRGSLLFNALRVTEAFACYSRALQLVTLLGVSFGLADKAQQEEGKKHSCEENFGAVNAEGYFDLDAESPFTVDPDQVELNGELIEKIHFSLLSNMALCQLKADCPSSAAKLCSKALKMAPSDEILLSPDSEECDETRISRKDVEKVLYRRATACLQMEEYEAGIRDTERLLKLDPSNSASSKLSRELILALRAHNTALAKKMKKAFQ
;
A
#
# COMPACT_ATOMS: atom_id res chain seq x y z
N LYS A 1 -26.71 -2.17 -2.12
CA LYS A 1 -26.21 -3.56 -2.28
C LYS A 1 -25.74 -4.15 -0.96
N LEU A 2 -26.49 -5.10 -0.41
CA LEU A 2 -26.03 -5.93 0.71
C LEU A 2 -25.51 -7.24 0.10
N TRP A 3 -24.28 -7.62 0.43
CA TRP A 3 -23.67 -8.86 -0.03
C TRP A 3 -23.63 -9.84 1.13
N LYS A 4 -24.17 -11.04 0.95
CA LYS A 4 -24.16 -12.06 1.97
C LYS A 4 -23.41 -13.28 1.46
N THR A 5 -22.26 -13.56 2.06
CA THR A 5 -21.53 -14.78 1.74
C THR A 5 -22.19 -15.95 2.45
N VAL A 6 -22.79 -16.86 1.68
CA VAL A 6 -23.26 -18.15 2.18
C VAL A 6 -22.24 -19.21 1.78
N SER A 7 -21.13 -19.27 2.53
CA SER A 7 -20.10 -20.27 2.28
C SER A 7 -20.63 -21.66 2.64
N ARG A 8 -20.67 -22.55 1.64
CA ARG A 8 -20.74 -24.00 1.84
C ARG A 8 -19.46 -24.59 1.27
N ASN A 9 -18.39 -24.60 2.06
CA ASN A 9 -17.18 -25.33 1.69
C ASN A 9 -17.52 -26.82 1.57
N ARG A 10 -17.43 -27.36 0.35
CA ARG A 10 -17.33 -28.81 0.17
C ARG A 10 -15.89 -29.17 0.48
N ASP A 11 -15.66 -29.72 1.67
CA ASP A 11 -14.34 -30.19 2.10
C ASP A 11 -13.79 -31.23 1.12
N VAL A 12 -12.92 -30.79 0.22
CA VAL A 12 -12.01 -31.68 -0.48
C VAL A 12 -10.89 -31.98 0.49
N LYS A 13 -10.71 -33.25 0.86
CA LYS A 13 -9.64 -33.75 1.73
C LYS A 13 -8.26 -33.65 1.06
N SER A 14 -7.84 -32.48 0.62
CA SER A 14 -6.52 -32.24 0.02
C SER A 14 -5.63 -31.42 0.98
N SER A 15 -4.41 -31.91 1.12
CA SER A 15 -3.35 -31.45 2.00
C SER A 15 -2.91 -29.98 1.79
N ILE A 16 -2.97 -29.21 2.87
CA ILE A 16 -1.94 -28.30 3.41
C ILE A 16 -1.20 -27.36 2.43
N LEU A 17 -1.86 -26.79 1.43
CA LEU A 17 -1.42 -25.50 0.87
C LEU A 17 -2.39 -24.43 1.36
N ARG A 18 -2.04 -23.81 2.49
CA ARG A 18 -2.85 -22.75 3.09
C ARG A 18 -2.75 -21.49 2.24
N GLY A 19 -3.89 -21.13 1.66
CA GLY A 19 -4.37 -19.76 1.49
C GLY A 19 -3.79 -19.00 0.32
N ILE A 20 -4.67 -18.60 -0.61
CA ILE A 20 -4.42 -17.43 -1.45
C ILE A 20 -4.05 -16.26 -0.55
N SER A 21 -2.87 -15.70 -0.78
CA SER A 21 -2.39 -14.56 -0.03
C SER A 21 -2.63 -13.25 -0.76
N ASP A 22 -2.45 -12.18 -0.01
CA ASP A 22 -2.66 -10.83 -0.44
C ASP A 22 -1.60 -10.45 -1.50
N GLY A 23 -2.00 -10.18 -2.74
CA GLY A 23 -1.10 -9.91 -3.89
C GLY A 23 -1.00 -11.04 -4.93
N CYS A 24 -1.49 -12.24 -4.61
CA CYS A 24 -1.61 -13.36 -5.55
C CYS A 24 -2.47 -12.98 -6.77
N LYS A 25 -2.04 -13.30 -8.00
CA LYS A 25 -2.92 -13.25 -9.18
C LYS A 25 -3.74 -14.53 -9.20
N CYS A 26 -5.05 -14.43 -9.12
CA CYS A 26 -5.94 -15.59 -9.15
C CYS A 26 -6.57 -15.72 -10.54
N TRP A 27 -6.68 -16.95 -11.02
CA TRP A 27 -7.46 -17.35 -12.18
C TRP A 27 -8.67 -18.12 -11.68
N ILE A 28 -9.85 -17.60 -11.96
CA ILE A 28 -11.10 -18.14 -11.44
C ILE A 28 -12.14 -18.32 -12.55
N THR A 29 -13.03 -19.28 -12.35
CA THR A 29 -14.22 -19.47 -13.18
C THR A 29 -15.45 -19.06 -12.36
N LEU A 30 -16.23 -18.15 -12.93
CA LEU A 30 -17.46 -17.63 -12.35
C LEU A 30 -18.67 -18.20 -13.08
N THR A 31 -19.63 -18.76 -12.35
CA THR A 31 -20.87 -19.29 -12.93
C THR A 31 -22.08 -18.70 -12.22
N SER A 32 -22.98 -18.06 -12.96
CA SER A 32 -24.22 -17.49 -12.42
C SER A 32 -25.38 -18.47 -12.59
N SER A 33 -26.17 -18.64 -11.52
CA SER A 33 -27.40 -19.46 -11.53
C SER A 33 -28.69 -18.66 -11.72
N GLY A 34 -28.61 -17.33 -11.84
CA GLY A 34 -29.78 -16.47 -12.01
C GLY A 34 -30.27 -16.36 -13.45
N ASP A 35 -31.52 -15.93 -13.63
CA ASP A 35 -32.16 -15.77 -14.95
C ASP A 35 -31.77 -14.47 -15.67
N THR A 36 -31.13 -13.53 -14.97
CA THR A 36 -30.70 -12.25 -15.51
C THR A 36 -29.18 -12.18 -15.64
N PRO A 37 -28.64 -11.61 -16.72
CA PRO A 37 -27.22 -11.37 -16.83
C PRO A 37 -26.69 -10.49 -15.71
N PHE A 38 -25.45 -10.76 -15.29
CA PHE A 38 -24.83 -10.13 -14.13
C PHE A 38 -23.52 -9.42 -14.53
N MET A 39 -23.46 -8.11 -14.31
CA MET A 39 -22.29 -7.28 -14.63
C MET A 39 -21.23 -7.38 -13.53
N ILE A 40 -20.02 -7.80 -13.89
CA ILE A 40 -18.85 -7.83 -12.99
C ILE A 40 -18.07 -6.52 -13.07
N SER A 41 -17.75 -6.10 -14.30
CA SER A 41 -17.03 -4.86 -14.60
C SER A 41 -17.77 -4.09 -15.70
N LYS A 42 -17.20 -2.98 -16.18
CA LYS A 42 -17.80 -2.24 -17.31
C LYS A 42 -17.80 -3.08 -18.60
N ASN A 43 -16.84 -3.98 -18.76
CA ASN A 43 -16.67 -4.77 -19.98
C ASN A 43 -16.88 -6.28 -19.77
N ALA A 44 -17.17 -6.73 -18.55
CA ALA A 44 -17.38 -8.13 -18.22
C ALA A 44 -18.80 -8.39 -17.69
N GLN A 45 -19.55 -9.24 -18.40
CA GLN A 45 -20.90 -9.67 -18.07
C GLN A 45 -20.95 -11.20 -18.05
N ILE A 46 -21.59 -11.78 -17.04
CA ILE A 46 -21.89 -13.21 -16.98
C ILE A 46 -23.33 -13.43 -17.44
N GLU A 47 -23.50 -14.22 -18.49
CA GLU A 47 -24.81 -14.68 -18.93
C GLU A 47 -25.33 -15.83 -18.06
N PRO A 48 -26.64 -15.93 -17.81
CA PRO A 48 -27.28 -17.05 -17.12
C PRO A 48 -26.79 -18.42 -17.61
N GLY A 49 -26.33 -19.28 -16.69
CA GLY A 49 -25.89 -20.64 -17.00
C GLY A 49 -24.57 -20.74 -17.78
N LYS A 50 -23.92 -19.62 -18.12
CA LYS A 50 -22.58 -19.61 -18.72
C LYS A 50 -21.51 -19.38 -17.67
N SER A 51 -20.34 -19.97 -17.90
CA SER A 51 -19.14 -19.72 -17.12
C SER A 51 -18.33 -18.58 -17.74
N LEU A 52 -17.83 -17.67 -16.91
CA LEU A 52 -16.88 -16.64 -17.31
C LEU A 52 -15.55 -16.87 -16.59
N LYS A 53 -14.47 -16.99 -17.35
CA LYS A 53 -13.11 -17.11 -16.84
C LYS A 53 -12.51 -15.71 -16.66
N VAL A 54 -12.10 -15.38 -15.43
CA VAL A 54 -11.51 -14.08 -15.11
C VAL A 54 -10.24 -14.24 -14.30
N CYS A 55 -9.31 -13.30 -14.42
CA CYS A 55 -8.15 -13.24 -13.54
C CYS A 55 -7.97 -11.84 -12.95
N PHE A 56 -7.43 -11.79 -11.73
CA PHE A 56 -7.11 -10.54 -11.03
C PHE A 56 -6.24 -10.79 -9.80
N ARG A 57 -5.58 -9.74 -9.33
CA ARG A 57 -4.76 -9.74 -8.12
C ARG A 57 -5.59 -9.45 -6.88
N ILE A 58 -5.38 -10.27 -5.86
CA ILE A 58 -6.03 -10.16 -4.55
C ILE A 58 -5.49 -8.96 -3.80
N GLY A 59 -6.38 -8.27 -3.07
CA GLY A 59 -6.01 -7.15 -2.23
C GLY A 59 -5.76 -5.86 -3.01
N GLN A 60 -6.26 -5.80 -4.25
CA GLN A 60 -6.47 -4.57 -5.00
C GLN A 60 -7.80 -3.92 -4.63
N ALA A 61 -8.77 -4.66 -4.05
CA ALA A 61 -10.05 -4.14 -3.55
C ALA A 61 -10.34 -4.49 -2.07
N PRO A 62 -9.43 -4.15 -1.14
CA PRO A 62 -9.52 -4.62 0.25
C PRO A 62 -10.73 -4.09 1.05
N ASP A 63 -11.27 -2.93 0.66
CA ASP A 63 -12.22 -2.17 1.50
C ASP A 63 -13.67 -2.23 1.01
N GLU A 64 -13.99 -3.10 0.06
CA GLU A 64 -15.33 -3.12 -0.54
C GLU A 64 -16.09 -4.41 -0.22
N ASP A 65 -16.51 -4.57 1.04
CA ASP A 65 -17.61 -5.48 1.39
C ASP A 65 -18.90 -5.14 0.61
N HIS A 66 -18.95 -3.94 0.00
CA HIS A 66 -20.05 -3.44 -0.84
C HIS A 66 -19.81 -3.58 -2.35
N ASN A 67 -18.67 -4.12 -2.80
CA ASN A 67 -18.43 -4.42 -4.21
C ASN A 67 -18.24 -5.93 -4.37
N LEU A 68 -18.80 -6.47 -5.45
CA LEU A 68 -18.63 -7.86 -5.85
C LEU A 68 -17.17 -8.29 -5.78
N ARG A 69 -16.25 -7.48 -6.32
CA ARG A 69 -14.83 -7.83 -6.35
C ARG A 69 -14.26 -8.05 -4.95
N GLY A 70 -14.55 -7.16 -3.99
CA GLY A 70 -14.07 -7.32 -2.61
C GLY A 70 -14.63 -8.57 -1.94
N VAL A 71 -15.90 -8.89 -2.19
CA VAL A 71 -16.55 -10.12 -1.69
C VAL A 71 -15.91 -11.37 -2.30
N ILE A 72 -15.59 -11.35 -3.61
CA ILE A 72 -14.88 -12.45 -4.27
C ILE A 72 -13.46 -12.58 -3.68
N GLU A 73 -12.69 -11.50 -3.56
CA GLU A 73 -11.34 -11.49 -2.98
C GLU A 73 -11.32 -12.12 -1.59
N LYS A 74 -12.23 -11.68 -0.70
CA LYS A 74 -12.38 -12.21 0.66
C LYS A 74 -12.73 -13.70 0.68
N SER A 75 -13.54 -14.16 -0.26
CA SER A 75 -13.96 -15.56 -0.34
C SER A 75 -12.84 -16.44 -0.90
N LEU A 76 -12.04 -15.93 -1.84
CA LEU A 76 -10.88 -16.61 -2.42
C LEU A 76 -9.78 -16.87 -1.38
N MET A 77 -9.58 -15.97 -0.41
CA MET A 77 -8.61 -16.18 0.68
C MET A 77 -8.90 -17.45 1.51
N ALA A 78 -10.14 -17.93 1.51
CA ALA A 78 -10.54 -19.15 2.21
C ALA A 78 -10.57 -20.41 1.31
N LEU A 79 -10.29 -20.27 0.01
CA LEU A 79 -10.35 -21.37 -0.96
C LEU A 79 -8.97 -22.01 -1.19
N GLY A 80 -8.96 -23.34 -1.32
CA GLY A 80 -7.83 -24.10 -1.86
C GLY A 80 -7.94 -24.26 -3.38
N LEU A 81 -6.84 -24.59 -4.04
CA LEU A 81 -6.79 -24.84 -5.48
C LEU A 81 -7.83 -25.88 -5.91
N GLY A 82 -8.62 -25.60 -6.94
CA GLY A 82 -9.70 -26.47 -7.44
C GLY A 82 -10.97 -26.47 -6.57
N SER A 83 -11.01 -25.69 -5.49
CA SER A 83 -12.19 -25.54 -4.65
C SER A 83 -13.12 -24.44 -5.18
N SER A 84 -14.39 -24.50 -4.78
CA SER A 84 -15.38 -23.48 -5.11
C SER A 84 -16.17 -23.02 -3.89
N THR A 85 -16.70 -21.80 -3.97
CA THR A 85 -17.64 -21.22 -3.01
C THR A 85 -18.81 -20.59 -3.74
N VAL A 86 -19.95 -20.48 -3.07
CA VAL A 86 -21.16 -19.87 -3.62
C VAL A 86 -21.43 -18.56 -2.89
N LEU A 87 -21.52 -17.48 -3.65
CA LEU A 87 -21.84 -16.14 -3.14
C LEU A 87 -23.32 -15.86 -3.41
N GLU A 88 -24.06 -15.44 -2.38
CA GLU A 88 -25.42 -14.97 -2.55
C GLU A 88 -25.42 -13.45 -2.70
N ILE A 89 -25.81 -13.00 -3.88
CA ILE A 89 -25.79 -11.60 -4.26
C ILE A 89 -27.23 -11.13 -4.32
N THR A 90 -27.58 -10.09 -3.57
CA THR A 90 -28.91 -9.47 -3.66
C THR A 90 -28.77 -8.09 -4.30
N PRO A 91 -28.96 -7.97 -5.63
CA PRO A 91 -28.99 -6.66 -6.28
C PRO A 91 -30.16 -5.84 -5.73
N ASP A 92 -30.02 -4.52 -5.67
CA ASP A 92 -31.04 -3.65 -5.08
C ASP A 92 -32.38 -3.81 -5.83
N GLY A 93 -33.38 -4.37 -5.14
CA GLY A 93 -34.73 -4.60 -5.68
C GLY A 93 -34.91 -5.85 -6.53
N GLN A 94 -33.93 -6.76 -6.60
CA GLN A 94 -34.02 -8.00 -7.38
C GLN A 94 -33.96 -9.26 -6.50
N SER A 95 -34.38 -10.40 -7.05
CA SER A 95 -34.21 -11.71 -6.42
C SER A 95 -32.72 -12.03 -6.22
N PRO A 96 -32.35 -12.75 -5.15
CA PRO A 96 -30.97 -13.16 -4.93
C PRO A 96 -30.46 -14.02 -6.09
N VAL A 97 -29.23 -13.73 -6.52
CA VAL A 97 -28.49 -14.46 -7.54
C VAL A 97 -27.36 -15.22 -6.84
N HIS A 98 -27.23 -16.52 -7.10
CA HIS A 98 -26.08 -17.28 -6.62
C HIS A 98 -24.98 -17.31 -7.68
N LEU A 99 -23.82 -16.79 -7.30
CA LEU A 99 -22.60 -16.80 -8.09
C LEU A 99 -21.63 -17.84 -7.52
N THR A 100 -21.35 -18.88 -8.28
CA THR A 100 -20.33 -19.87 -7.92
C THR A 100 -18.97 -19.36 -8.39
N VAL A 101 -18.03 -19.28 -7.47
CA VAL A 101 -16.64 -18.90 -7.71
C VAL A 101 -15.78 -20.14 -7.57
N ASN A 102 -15.15 -20.57 -8.67
CA ASN A 102 -14.20 -21.68 -8.68
C ASN A 102 -12.77 -21.17 -8.81
N LEU A 103 -11.86 -21.62 -7.95
CA LEU A 103 -10.45 -21.27 -8.03
C LEU A 103 -9.72 -22.26 -8.95
N ASP A 104 -9.37 -21.81 -10.15
CA ASP A 104 -8.71 -22.67 -11.15
C ASP A 104 -7.19 -22.71 -10.96
N SER A 105 -6.58 -21.55 -10.64
CA SER A 105 -5.15 -21.39 -10.39
C SER A 105 -4.88 -20.09 -9.65
N PHE A 106 -3.71 -19.97 -9.05
CA PHE A 106 -3.22 -18.69 -8.55
C PHE A 106 -1.69 -18.60 -8.68
N SER A 107 -1.17 -17.39 -8.81
CA SER A 107 0.24 -17.10 -8.63
C SER A 107 0.44 -16.78 -7.17
N ALA A 108 1.44 -17.39 -6.56
CA ALA A 108 1.94 -16.92 -5.28
C ALA A 108 3.30 -16.27 -5.52
N PRO A 109 3.61 -15.18 -4.79
CA PRO A 109 5.00 -14.78 -4.69
C PRO A 109 5.77 -15.99 -4.17
N GLN A 110 6.92 -16.27 -4.80
CA GLN A 110 7.73 -17.47 -4.62
C GLN A 110 7.74 -17.91 -3.15
N SER A 111 6.96 -18.93 -2.79
CA SER A 111 6.58 -19.15 -1.40
C SER A 111 7.82 -19.24 -0.52
N PHE A 112 7.76 -18.60 0.65
CA PHE A 112 8.53 -19.07 1.81
C PHE A 112 8.09 -20.51 2.04
N ASN A 113 8.71 -21.45 1.33
CA ASN A 113 8.97 -22.75 1.89
C ASN A 113 9.96 -22.41 3.00
N PRO A 114 9.58 -22.40 4.29
CA PRO A 114 10.62 -22.63 5.28
C PRO A 114 11.33 -23.86 4.74
N THR A 115 12.61 -23.74 4.40
CA THR A 115 13.45 -24.93 4.27
C THR A 115 13.09 -25.73 5.49
N PRO A 116 12.61 -26.98 5.38
CA PRO A 116 12.33 -27.78 6.55
C PRO A 116 13.66 -27.84 7.27
N VAL A 117 13.84 -26.98 8.27
CA VAL A 117 14.99 -27.05 9.13
C VAL A 117 14.67 -28.34 9.85
N ASN A 118 15.42 -29.39 9.50
CA ASN A 118 15.35 -30.62 10.27
C ASN A 118 15.59 -30.15 11.71
N ASP A 119 14.70 -30.46 12.67
CA ASP A 119 14.74 -29.87 14.02
C ASP A 119 16.15 -29.99 14.66
N GLU A 120 16.95 -30.97 14.20
CA GLU A 120 18.36 -31.18 14.57
C GLU A 120 19.36 -30.09 14.07
N GLU A 121 19.07 -29.35 13.00
CA GLU A 121 19.90 -28.23 12.52
C GLU A 121 19.50 -26.89 13.14
N GLU A 122 18.25 -26.74 13.60
CA GLU A 122 17.81 -25.52 14.28
C GLU A 122 18.41 -25.44 15.69
N GLU A 123 18.55 -26.56 16.40
CA GLU A 123 19.26 -26.62 17.70
C GLU A 123 20.75 -26.27 17.59
N LYS A 124 21.42 -26.56 16.46
CA LYS A 124 22.84 -26.22 16.26
C LYS A 124 23.07 -24.76 15.87
N ASN A 125 22.05 -24.10 15.32
CA ASN A 125 22.11 -22.71 14.89
C ASN A 125 21.48 -21.73 15.90
N GLN A 126 20.96 -22.22 17.03
CA GLN A 126 20.67 -21.34 18.15
C GLN A 126 21.98 -20.72 18.65
N PRO A 127 22.03 -19.40 18.87
CA PRO A 127 23.20 -18.77 19.44
C PRO A 127 23.40 -19.32 20.86
N LEU A 128 24.32 -20.28 20.99
CA LEU A 128 24.85 -20.69 22.28
C LEU A 128 25.39 -19.42 22.94
N LEU A 129 24.71 -19.00 24.01
CA LEU A 129 25.16 -17.98 24.96
C LEU A 129 26.39 -18.54 25.69
N GLU A 130 27.48 -18.76 24.98
CA GLU A 130 28.73 -19.20 25.57
C GLU A 130 29.52 -18.00 26.08
N ASN A 131 29.77 -18.11 27.38
CA ASN A 131 30.63 -17.20 28.12
C ASN A 131 32.00 -17.13 27.44
N LYS A 132 32.40 -15.89 27.12
CA LYS A 132 33.77 -15.54 26.77
C LYS A 132 34.76 -16.25 27.69
N LYS A 133 35.54 -17.16 27.12
CA LYS A 133 37.00 -17.10 27.22
C LYS A 133 37.70 -18.04 26.26
N ASP A 134 38.72 -17.45 25.67
CA ASP A 134 39.95 -18.03 25.16
C ASP A 134 40.03 -18.33 23.65
N GLU A 135 41.12 -17.77 23.13
CA GLU A 135 41.64 -17.69 21.78
C GLU A 135 41.92 -19.08 21.19
N ARG A 136 41.58 -19.29 19.92
CA ARG A 136 42.55 -19.74 18.90
C ARG A 136 41.97 -19.83 17.49
N GLU A 137 42.90 -19.65 16.57
CA GLU A 137 42.84 -19.73 15.12
C GLU A 137 42.29 -21.08 14.63
N GLU A 138 41.50 -21.06 13.56
CA GLU A 138 41.67 -21.82 12.30
C GLU A 138 40.34 -22.08 11.56
N GLU A 139 40.47 -22.09 10.22
CA GLU A 139 39.53 -22.55 9.18
C GLU A 139 38.40 -21.61 8.73
N MET A 140 38.76 -20.70 7.81
CA MET A 140 37.88 -20.23 6.74
C MET A 140 37.48 -21.41 5.84
N LYS A 141 36.42 -22.13 6.20
CA LYS A 141 35.64 -22.90 5.22
C LYS A 141 34.60 -21.94 4.63
N GLU A 142 34.75 -21.63 3.35
CA GLU A 142 33.74 -20.95 2.54
C GLU A 142 32.45 -21.78 2.58
N ASN A 143 31.50 -21.36 3.41
CA ASN A 143 30.13 -21.87 3.41
C ASN A 143 29.40 -21.30 2.17
N VAL A 144 29.61 -21.96 1.02
CA VAL A 144 29.00 -21.61 -0.28
C VAL A 144 27.49 -21.90 -0.33
N GLU A 145 26.92 -22.61 0.65
CA GLU A 145 25.54 -23.10 0.57
C GLU A 145 24.43 -22.12 1.01
N ASN A 146 24.76 -20.90 1.47
CA ASN A 146 23.73 -19.92 1.89
C ASN A 146 23.31 -18.90 0.82
N SER A 147 23.89 -18.94 -0.40
CA SER A 147 23.52 -18.05 -1.52
C SER A 147 22.07 -18.22 -1.97
N SER A 148 21.53 -19.43 -1.74
CA SER A 148 20.21 -19.69 -1.19
C SER A 148 19.38 -18.44 -0.95
N ASN A 149 19.49 -17.93 0.29
CA ASN A 149 18.57 -17.04 1.01
C ASN A 149 18.51 -15.57 0.56
N LEU A 150 19.28 -15.13 -0.45
CA LEU A 150 19.29 -13.71 -0.89
C LEU A 150 18.36 -13.35 -2.05
N ALA A 151 18.26 -14.17 -3.10
CA ALA A 151 17.36 -13.93 -4.26
C ALA A 151 15.88 -13.72 -3.84
N TRP A 152 15.53 -14.22 -2.66
CA TRP A 152 14.26 -14.10 -1.93
C TRP A 152 13.86 -12.67 -1.58
N ARG A 153 14.80 -11.72 -1.51
CA ARG A 153 14.48 -10.34 -1.07
C ARG A 153 14.10 -9.42 -2.23
N ALA A 154 14.70 -9.60 -3.40
CA ALA A 154 14.56 -8.64 -4.49
C ALA A 154 13.20 -8.75 -5.21
N SER A 155 12.75 -9.96 -5.52
CA SER A 155 11.47 -10.23 -6.20
C SER A 155 10.26 -9.78 -5.38
N TYR A 156 10.24 -10.15 -4.10
CA TYR A 156 9.21 -9.73 -3.15
C TYR A 156 9.16 -8.20 -3.00
N SER A 157 10.32 -7.55 -3.00
CA SER A 157 10.38 -6.11 -2.87
C SER A 157 9.69 -5.42 -4.06
N ARG A 158 9.94 -5.87 -5.29
CA ARG A 158 9.30 -5.32 -6.49
C ARG A 158 7.79 -5.52 -6.47
N LEU A 159 7.33 -6.70 -6.08
CA LEU A 159 5.90 -6.98 -5.99
C LEU A 159 5.20 -6.12 -4.93
N TRP A 160 5.77 -6.01 -3.73
CA TRP A 160 5.23 -5.16 -2.67
C TRP A 160 5.19 -3.69 -3.09
N PHE A 161 6.19 -3.23 -3.84
CA PHE A 161 6.25 -1.86 -4.33
C PHE A 161 5.19 -1.61 -5.39
N ALA A 162 5.12 -2.45 -6.42
CA ALA A 162 4.11 -2.36 -7.47
C ALA A 162 2.70 -2.36 -6.87
N ARG A 163 2.48 -3.18 -5.83
CA ARG A 163 1.23 -3.21 -5.08
C ARG A 163 0.97 -1.93 -4.28
N ALA A 164 1.97 -1.40 -3.59
CA ALA A 164 1.84 -0.14 -2.86
C ALA A 164 1.51 1.03 -3.78
N ASP A 165 2.13 1.09 -4.97
CA ASP A 165 1.84 2.14 -5.96
C ASP A 165 0.43 1.98 -6.56
N ALA A 166 0.00 0.76 -6.88
CA ALA A 166 -1.38 0.50 -7.30
C ALA A 166 -2.41 0.96 -6.24
N LEU A 167 -2.18 0.64 -4.97
CA LEU A 167 -3.02 1.08 -3.85
C LEU A 167 -3.01 2.61 -3.68
N LYS A 168 -1.86 3.27 -3.83
CA LYS A 168 -1.75 4.73 -3.83
C LYS A 168 -2.57 5.36 -4.96
N ASN A 169 -2.48 4.82 -6.17
CA ASN A 169 -3.21 5.36 -7.31
C ASN A 169 -4.73 5.13 -7.16
N ARG A 170 -5.15 3.95 -6.69
CA ARG A 170 -6.54 3.66 -6.30
C ARG A 170 -7.05 4.63 -5.23
N GLY A 171 -6.27 4.85 -4.16
CA GLY A 171 -6.60 5.80 -3.11
C GLY A 171 -6.83 7.21 -3.66
N SER A 172 -6.09 7.60 -4.68
CA SER A 172 -6.22 8.91 -5.34
C SER A 172 -7.51 9.02 -6.16
N LEU A 173 -7.93 7.94 -6.85
CA LEU A 173 -9.25 7.90 -7.50
C LEU A 173 -10.39 7.99 -6.49
N LEU A 174 -10.31 7.23 -5.39
CA LEU A 174 -11.32 7.23 -4.34
C LEU A 174 -11.43 8.60 -3.67
N PHE A 175 -10.29 9.24 -3.40
CA PHE A 175 -10.26 10.59 -2.85
C PHE A 175 -10.93 11.61 -3.77
N ASN A 176 -10.65 11.54 -5.08
CA ASN A 176 -11.28 12.41 -6.08
C ASN A 176 -12.79 12.15 -6.21
N ALA A 177 -13.24 10.92 -5.95
CA ALA A 177 -14.66 10.55 -5.85
C ALA A 177 -15.30 10.91 -4.50
N LEU A 178 -14.61 11.68 -3.64
CA LEU A 178 -15.04 12.08 -2.29
C LEU A 178 -15.24 10.90 -1.30
N ARG A 179 -14.70 9.73 -1.63
CA ARG A 179 -14.69 8.52 -0.76
C ARG A 179 -13.45 8.53 0.14
N VAL A 180 -13.41 9.50 1.06
CA VAL A 180 -12.22 9.84 1.86
C VAL A 180 -11.79 8.69 2.77
N THR A 181 -12.75 7.96 3.36
CA THR A 181 -12.49 6.82 4.26
C THR A 181 -11.79 5.67 3.55
N GLU A 182 -12.30 5.29 2.37
CA GLU A 182 -11.73 4.21 1.56
C GLU A 182 -10.39 4.62 0.95
N ALA A 183 -10.25 5.88 0.56
CA ALA A 183 -8.96 6.43 0.12
C ALA A 183 -7.90 6.30 1.23
N PHE A 184 -8.25 6.67 2.47
CA PHE A 184 -7.34 6.55 3.62
C PHE A 184 -6.94 5.10 3.89
N ALA A 185 -7.87 4.15 3.80
CA ALA A 185 -7.59 2.72 3.97
C ALA A 185 -6.60 2.19 2.91
N CYS A 186 -6.80 2.55 1.64
CA CYS A 186 -5.86 2.25 0.56
C CYS A 186 -4.45 2.82 0.83
N TYR A 187 -4.35 4.10 1.21
CA TYR A 187 -3.06 4.72 1.53
C TYR A 187 -2.40 4.09 2.76
N SER A 188 -3.16 3.76 3.80
CA SER A 188 -2.66 3.12 5.01
C SER A 188 -2.10 1.72 4.70
N ARG A 189 -2.79 0.94 3.87
CA ARG A 189 -2.32 -0.39 3.46
C ARG A 189 -1.05 -0.28 2.59
N ALA A 190 -1.01 0.67 1.66
CA ALA A 190 0.20 0.95 0.87
C ALA A 190 1.38 1.35 1.78
N LEU A 191 1.14 2.16 2.81
CA LEU A 191 2.17 2.62 3.74
C LEU A 191 2.75 1.47 4.56
N GLN A 192 1.94 0.48 4.95
CA GLN A 192 2.43 -0.74 5.60
C GLN A 192 3.40 -1.50 4.69
N LEU A 193 3.04 -1.71 3.43
CA LEU A 193 3.90 -2.38 2.45
C LEU A 193 5.21 -1.62 2.25
N VAL A 194 5.16 -0.30 2.09
CA VAL A 194 6.35 0.55 1.90
C VAL A 194 7.23 0.61 3.14
N THR A 195 6.64 0.55 4.33
CA THR A 195 7.41 0.49 5.58
C THR A 195 8.14 -0.85 5.70
N LEU A 196 7.48 -1.96 5.38
CA LEU A 196 8.12 -3.28 5.31
C LEU A 196 9.25 -3.30 4.28
N LEU A 197 9.02 -2.70 3.12
CA LEU A 197 10.03 -2.52 2.08
C LEU A 197 11.25 -1.75 2.56
N GLY A 198 11.06 -0.61 3.23
CA GLY A 198 12.17 0.18 3.75
C GLY A 198 13.02 -0.60 4.76
N VAL A 199 12.38 -1.40 5.62
CA VAL A 199 13.08 -2.27 6.57
C VAL A 199 13.84 -3.39 5.85
N SER A 200 13.22 -4.05 4.86
CA SER A 200 13.89 -5.12 4.10
C SER A 200 15.02 -4.59 3.23
N PHE A 201 14.89 -3.40 2.67
CA PHE A 201 15.91 -2.76 1.82
C PHE A 201 17.16 -2.41 2.64
N GLY A 202 17.01 -1.83 3.83
CA GLY A 202 18.15 -1.55 4.72
C GLY A 202 18.88 -2.81 5.24
N LEU A 203 18.22 -3.98 5.19
CA LEU A 203 18.86 -5.28 5.44
C LEU A 203 19.55 -5.84 4.19
N ALA A 204 19.10 -5.47 2.98
CA ALA A 204 19.62 -5.94 1.70
C ALA A 204 20.86 -5.17 1.24
N ASP A 205 20.96 -3.86 1.49
CA ASP A 205 22.17 -3.07 1.21
C ASP A 205 23.42 -3.62 1.92
N LYS A 206 23.21 -4.31 3.05
CA LYS A 206 24.28 -5.01 3.79
C LYS A 206 24.67 -6.35 3.19
N ALA A 207 23.84 -6.89 2.31
CA ALA A 207 23.93 -8.24 1.76
C ALA A 207 24.30 -8.25 0.25
N GLN A 208 24.06 -7.15 -0.48
CA GLN A 208 24.16 -7.07 -1.94
C GLN A 208 25.58 -6.82 -2.50
N GLN A 209 26.61 -7.50 -1.99
CA GLN A 209 27.88 -7.62 -2.74
C GLN A 209 27.85 -8.70 -3.83
N GLU A 210 26.81 -9.52 -3.92
CA GLU A 210 26.72 -10.60 -4.90
C GLU A 210 25.29 -10.72 -5.42
N GLU A 211 24.98 -10.25 -6.64
CA GLU A 211 23.94 -10.85 -7.49
C GLU A 211 23.83 -10.14 -8.85
N GLY A 212 24.05 -10.87 -9.94
CA GLY A 212 23.98 -10.37 -11.33
C GLY A 212 22.82 -10.93 -12.16
N LYS A 213 21.88 -11.70 -11.59
CA LYS A 213 20.83 -12.37 -12.38
C LYS A 213 19.42 -12.06 -11.86
N LYS A 214 18.61 -11.37 -12.69
CA LYS A 214 17.18 -11.12 -12.43
C LYS A 214 16.40 -12.45 -12.51
N HIS A 215 15.73 -12.82 -11.42
CA HIS A 215 14.80 -13.96 -11.37
C HIS A 215 13.35 -13.44 -11.47
N SER A 216 12.42 -14.27 -11.95
CA SER A 216 10.99 -13.92 -12.02
C SER A 216 10.40 -13.79 -10.61
N CYS A 217 9.45 -12.86 -10.43
CA CYS A 217 8.90 -12.56 -9.10
C CYS A 217 7.76 -13.49 -8.65
N GLU A 218 7.22 -14.34 -9.53
CA GLU A 218 6.01 -15.13 -9.27
C GLU A 218 6.16 -16.59 -9.65
N GLU A 219 5.61 -17.47 -8.81
CA GLU A 219 5.41 -18.89 -9.11
C GLU A 219 3.92 -19.16 -9.35
N ASN A 220 3.63 -19.87 -10.44
CA ASN A 220 2.26 -20.22 -10.81
C ASN A 220 1.90 -21.60 -10.25
N PHE A 221 0.81 -21.66 -9.49
CA PHE A 221 0.28 -22.90 -8.92
C PHE A 221 -0.95 -23.34 -9.73
N GLY A 222 -0.82 -24.47 -10.41
CA GLY A 222 -1.84 -25.02 -11.32
C GLY A 222 -1.49 -24.81 -12.79
N ALA A 223 -2.06 -25.65 -13.66
CA ALA A 223 -1.90 -25.52 -15.09
C ALA A 223 -2.99 -24.61 -15.65
N VAL A 224 -2.66 -23.35 -15.93
CA VAL A 224 -3.57 -22.44 -16.61
C VAL A 224 -2.93 -21.91 -17.88
N ASN A 225 -3.58 -22.20 -19.01
CA ASN A 225 -3.38 -21.41 -20.21
C ASN A 225 -4.08 -20.06 -19.97
N ALA A 226 -3.29 -18.98 -19.92
CA ALA A 226 -3.81 -17.63 -19.72
C ALA A 226 -4.76 -17.20 -20.87
N GLU A 227 -4.66 -17.85 -22.03
CA GLU A 227 -5.57 -17.65 -23.15
C GLU A 227 -7.02 -17.98 -22.73
N GLY A 228 -7.89 -16.97 -22.81
CA GLY A 228 -9.32 -17.09 -22.52
C GLY A 228 -9.74 -16.64 -21.11
N TYR A 229 -8.82 -16.16 -20.28
CA TYR A 229 -9.18 -15.43 -19.05
C TYR A 229 -9.29 -13.93 -19.32
N PHE A 230 -10.37 -13.32 -18.86
CA PHE A 230 -10.53 -11.88 -18.88
C PHE A 230 -9.82 -11.26 -17.68
N ASP A 231 -8.80 -10.44 -17.92
CA ASP A 231 -8.03 -9.78 -16.86
C ASP A 231 -8.81 -8.56 -16.32
N LEU A 232 -9.39 -8.68 -15.13
CA LEU A 232 -10.12 -7.57 -14.49
C LEU A 232 -9.18 -6.46 -14.01
N ASP A 233 -7.87 -6.71 -13.92
CA ASP A 233 -6.89 -5.67 -13.62
C ASP A 233 -6.44 -4.90 -14.85
N ALA A 234 -6.61 -5.44 -16.06
CA ALA A 234 -6.28 -4.71 -17.29
C ALA A 234 -7.14 -3.45 -17.48
N GLU A 235 -8.31 -3.39 -16.85
CA GLU A 235 -9.14 -2.18 -16.80
C GLU A 235 -8.64 -1.14 -15.78
N SER A 236 -7.75 -1.54 -14.86
CA SER A 236 -7.17 -0.63 -13.89
C SER A 236 -6.17 0.28 -14.60
N PRO A 237 -6.33 1.62 -14.54
CA PRO A 237 -5.39 2.54 -15.17
C PRO A 237 -3.98 2.51 -14.54
N PHE A 238 -3.72 1.66 -13.55
CA PHE A 238 -2.53 1.69 -12.71
C PHE A 238 -1.88 0.33 -12.50
N THR A 239 -1.88 -0.54 -13.51
CA THR A 239 -1.11 -1.79 -13.46
C THR A 239 0.37 -1.48 -13.59
N VAL A 240 1.10 -1.61 -12.49
CA VAL A 240 2.57 -1.60 -12.49
C VAL A 240 3.04 -3.03 -12.67
N ASP A 241 3.81 -3.28 -13.74
CA ASP A 241 4.49 -4.56 -13.94
C ASP A 241 5.66 -4.66 -12.94
N PRO A 242 5.62 -5.59 -11.96
CA PRO A 242 6.69 -5.74 -10.97
C PRO A 242 8.06 -5.96 -11.60
N ASP A 243 8.14 -6.64 -12.75
CA ASP A 243 9.42 -6.99 -13.38
C ASP A 243 10.13 -5.78 -14.02
N GLN A 244 9.39 -4.71 -14.29
CA GLN A 244 9.91 -3.45 -14.85
C GLN A 244 10.34 -2.45 -13.77
N VAL A 245 10.07 -2.71 -12.49
CA VAL A 245 10.38 -1.77 -11.41
C VAL A 245 11.86 -1.89 -11.01
N GLU A 246 12.62 -0.83 -11.31
CA GLU A 246 13.94 -0.63 -10.74
C GLU A 246 13.81 0.02 -9.35
N LEU A 247 13.91 -0.81 -8.32
CA LEU A 247 13.83 -0.35 -6.94
C LEU A 247 15.15 0.27 -6.50
N ASN A 248 15.04 1.49 -5.97
CA ASN A 248 16.09 2.15 -5.23
C ASN A 248 15.51 2.78 -3.95
N GLY A 249 16.38 3.13 -3.00
CA GLY A 249 15.97 3.71 -1.73
C GLY A 249 15.20 5.02 -1.88
N GLU A 250 15.62 5.88 -2.81
CA GLU A 250 15.00 7.20 -3.06
C GLU A 250 13.55 7.07 -3.52
N LEU A 251 13.26 6.11 -4.41
CA LEU A 251 11.93 5.82 -4.91
C LEU A 251 11.00 5.28 -3.80
N ILE A 252 11.52 4.41 -2.93
CA ILE A 252 10.78 3.90 -1.75
C ILE A 252 10.46 5.07 -0.81
N GLU A 253 11.43 5.95 -0.53
CA GLU A 253 11.24 7.14 0.30
C GLU A 253 10.22 8.10 -0.31
N LYS A 254 10.26 8.31 -1.64
CA LYS A 254 9.29 9.15 -2.34
C LYS A 254 7.87 8.63 -2.23
N ILE A 255 7.66 7.32 -2.43
CA ILE A 255 6.33 6.72 -2.24
C ILE A 255 5.89 6.86 -0.77
N HIS A 256 6.78 6.58 0.19
CA HIS A 256 6.48 6.72 1.62
C HIS A 256 6.03 8.15 1.94
N PHE A 257 6.80 9.14 1.48
CA PHE A 257 6.50 10.57 1.63
C PHE A 257 5.14 10.92 1.02
N SER A 258 4.88 10.49 -0.22
CA SER A 258 3.63 10.73 -0.95
C SER A 258 2.42 10.14 -0.22
N LEU A 259 2.54 8.92 0.30
CA LEU A 259 1.49 8.25 1.07
C LEU A 259 1.15 8.99 2.36
N LEU A 260 2.15 9.38 3.15
CA LEU A 260 1.94 10.18 4.37
C LEU A 260 1.27 11.51 4.06
N SER A 261 1.71 12.18 2.99
CA SER A 261 1.12 13.42 2.50
C SER A 261 -0.37 13.21 2.17
N ASN A 262 -0.72 12.19 1.40
CA ASN A 262 -2.10 11.91 0.98
C ASN A 262 -2.99 11.48 2.14
N MET A 263 -2.47 10.71 3.10
CA MET A 263 -3.17 10.40 4.34
C MET A 263 -3.45 11.67 5.16
N ALA A 264 -2.49 12.60 5.24
CA ALA A 264 -2.71 13.88 5.92
C ALA A 264 -3.82 14.70 5.24
N LEU A 265 -3.90 14.68 3.91
CA LEU A 265 -4.98 15.32 3.17
C LEU A 265 -6.35 14.69 3.47
N CYS A 266 -6.42 13.36 3.56
CA CYS A 266 -7.64 12.66 3.98
C CYS A 266 -8.06 13.07 5.39
N GLN A 267 -7.11 13.18 6.32
CA GLN A 267 -7.37 13.61 7.70
C GLN A 267 -7.87 15.06 7.78
N LEU A 268 -7.33 15.97 6.97
CA LEU A 268 -7.86 17.34 6.85
C LEU A 268 -9.30 17.35 6.33
N LYS A 269 -9.64 16.48 5.37
CA LYS A 269 -11.02 16.35 4.85
C LYS A 269 -11.98 15.71 5.86
N ALA A 270 -11.47 14.90 6.77
CA ALA A 270 -12.22 14.27 7.85
C ALA A 270 -12.28 15.14 9.13
N ASP A 271 -11.85 16.41 9.06
CA ASP A 271 -11.80 17.34 10.20
C ASP A 271 -10.96 16.84 11.40
N CYS A 272 -9.86 16.13 11.09
CA CYS A 272 -8.93 15.56 12.06
C CYS A 272 -7.54 16.23 11.97
N PRO A 273 -7.40 17.52 12.31
CA PRO A 273 -6.17 18.27 12.07
C PRO A 273 -4.96 17.77 12.85
N SER A 274 -5.13 17.27 14.08
CA SER A 274 -4.01 16.72 14.87
C SER A 274 -3.35 15.52 14.21
N SER A 275 -4.15 14.62 13.64
CA SER A 275 -3.66 13.47 12.87
C SER A 275 -2.97 13.92 11.59
N ALA A 276 -3.53 14.91 10.89
CA ALA A 276 -2.92 15.48 9.69
C ALA A 276 -1.54 16.10 9.99
N ALA A 277 -1.43 16.92 11.05
CA ALA A 277 -0.18 17.56 11.45
C ALA A 277 0.92 16.55 11.82
N LYS A 278 0.55 15.45 12.50
CA LYS A 278 1.46 14.34 12.82
C LYS A 278 1.98 13.63 11.56
N LEU A 279 1.08 13.32 10.62
CA LEU A 279 1.45 12.67 9.35
C LEU A 279 2.36 13.57 8.50
N CYS A 280 2.02 14.86 8.37
CA CYS A 280 2.88 15.83 7.70
C CYS A 280 4.25 15.95 8.37
N SER A 281 4.31 15.95 9.69
CA SER A 281 5.58 16.02 10.41
C SER A 281 6.43 14.77 10.22
N LYS A 282 5.82 13.58 10.10
CA LYS A 282 6.53 12.35 9.73
C LYS A 282 7.08 12.44 8.30
N ALA A 283 6.29 12.92 7.34
CA ALA A 283 6.74 13.13 5.96
C ALA A 283 7.91 14.11 5.88
N LEU A 284 7.83 15.26 6.57
CA LEU A 284 8.88 16.28 6.55
C LEU A 284 10.21 15.84 7.18
N LYS A 285 10.23 14.77 8.00
CA LYS A 285 11.49 14.18 8.47
C LYS A 285 12.26 13.44 7.36
N MET A 286 11.57 13.07 6.28
CA MET A 286 12.16 12.42 5.10
C MET A 286 12.43 13.41 3.97
N ALA A 287 12.02 14.68 4.13
CA ALA A 287 12.24 15.69 3.10
C ALA A 287 13.74 16.00 2.97
N PRO A 288 14.24 16.22 1.74
CA PRO A 288 15.57 16.78 1.54
C PRO A 288 15.74 18.13 2.24
N SER A 289 16.98 18.52 2.53
CA SER A 289 17.27 19.83 3.11
C SER A 289 16.88 20.97 2.14
N ASP A 290 16.58 22.15 2.70
CA ASP A 290 16.21 23.31 1.88
C ASP A 290 17.33 23.71 0.91
N GLU A 291 18.59 23.48 1.26
CA GLU A 291 19.76 23.69 0.39
C GLU A 291 19.70 22.82 -0.88
N ILE A 292 19.33 21.53 -0.73
CA ILE A 292 19.17 20.60 -1.85
C ILE A 292 17.93 20.99 -2.67
N LEU A 293 16.84 21.38 -2.01
CA LEU A 293 15.58 21.75 -2.70
C LEU A 293 15.68 23.07 -3.48
N LEU A 294 16.58 23.98 -3.09
CA LEU A 294 16.78 25.28 -3.72
C LEU A 294 17.88 25.29 -4.78
N SER A 295 18.62 24.19 -4.97
CA SER A 295 19.65 24.11 -5.99
C SER A 295 19.02 24.19 -7.40
N PRO A 296 19.68 24.83 -8.38
CA PRO A 296 19.17 24.92 -9.76
C PRO A 296 19.08 23.53 -10.42
N ASP A 297 19.93 22.59 -10.02
CA ASP A 297 19.94 21.23 -10.54
C ASP A 297 18.72 20.41 -10.09
N SER A 298 17.95 20.90 -9.11
CA SER A 298 16.73 20.24 -8.61
C SER A 298 15.50 20.38 -9.54
N GLU A 299 15.61 21.13 -10.64
CA GLU A 299 14.52 21.32 -11.60
C GLU A 299 14.37 20.17 -12.61
N GLU A 300 15.38 19.30 -12.74
CA GLU A 300 15.21 18.08 -13.52
C GLU A 300 14.21 17.17 -12.81
N CYS A 301 13.13 16.82 -13.53
CA CYS A 301 11.99 16.09 -13.01
C CYS A 301 12.35 14.61 -12.78
N ASP A 302 13.15 14.34 -11.76
CA ASP A 302 13.44 12.99 -11.33
C ASP A 302 12.20 12.42 -10.63
N GLU A 303 11.53 11.51 -11.33
CA GLU A 303 10.36 10.81 -10.81
C GLU A 303 10.69 9.91 -9.60
N THR A 304 11.96 9.66 -9.30
CA THR A 304 12.38 8.82 -8.17
C THR A 304 12.59 9.60 -6.88
N ARG A 305 12.88 10.92 -6.94
CA ARG A 305 13.20 11.75 -5.75
C ARG A 305 12.03 12.59 -5.24
N ILE A 306 12.04 12.89 -3.94
CA ILE A 306 11.09 13.83 -3.33
C ILE A 306 11.35 15.22 -3.91
N SER A 307 10.37 15.76 -4.64
CA SER A 307 10.52 17.04 -5.33
C SER A 307 10.19 18.24 -4.42
N ARG A 308 10.62 19.44 -4.81
CA ARG A 308 10.22 20.71 -4.17
C ARG A 308 8.69 20.82 -4.04
N LYS A 309 7.96 20.48 -5.10
CA LYS A 309 6.48 20.50 -5.14
C LYS A 309 5.85 19.53 -4.13
N ASP A 310 6.51 18.42 -3.82
CA ASP A 310 6.02 17.48 -2.82
C ASP A 310 6.16 18.05 -1.40
N VAL A 311 7.29 18.69 -1.11
CA VAL A 311 7.55 19.36 0.18
C VAL A 311 6.59 20.55 0.39
N GLU A 312 6.37 21.38 -0.64
CA GLU A 312 5.40 22.47 -0.60
C GLU A 312 3.99 21.99 -0.23
N LYS A 313 3.50 20.90 -0.86
CA LYS A 313 2.19 20.32 -0.54
C LYS A 313 2.10 19.91 0.94
N VAL A 314 3.15 19.30 1.48
CA VAL A 314 3.14 18.83 2.89
C VAL A 314 3.20 20.01 3.86
N LEU A 315 4.04 21.02 3.60
CA LEU A 315 4.09 22.24 4.40
C LEU A 315 2.74 22.96 4.41
N TYR A 316 2.10 23.10 3.25
CA TYR A 316 0.77 23.72 3.14
C TYR A 316 -0.28 22.96 3.96
N ARG A 317 -0.31 21.63 3.82
CA ARG A 317 -1.23 20.76 4.58
C ARG A 317 -0.99 20.88 6.09
N ARG A 318 0.26 20.92 6.54
CA ARG A 318 0.58 21.08 7.97
C ARG A 318 0.19 22.45 8.49
N ALA A 319 0.49 23.53 7.75
CA ALA A 319 0.09 24.88 8.13
C ALA A 319 -1.43 25.02 8.25
N THR A 320 -2.18 24.37 7.34
CA THR A 320 -3.64 24.30 7.41
C THR A 320 -4.12 23.57 8.67
N ALA A 321 -3.51 22.44 9.01
CA ALA A 321 -3.80 21.72 10.25
C ALA A 321 -3.49 22.57 11.50
N CYS A 322 -2.35 23.26 11.53
CA CYS A 322 -1.96 24.16 12.62
C CYS A 322 -2.97 25.30 12.81
N LEU A 323 -3.47 25.88 11.70
CA LEU A 323 -4.53 26.89 11.75
C LEU A 323 -5.80 26.35 12.44
N GLN A 324 -6.24 25.13 12.07
CA GLN A 324 -7.41 24.48 12.64
C GLN A 324 -7.24 24.11 14.14
N MET A 325 -6.01 23.90 14.60
CA MET A 325 -5.69 23.61 16.01
C MET A 325 -5.34 24.85 16.83
N GLU A 326 -5.42 26.04 16.25
CA GLU A 326 -4.98 27.31 16.88
C GLU A 326 -3.46 27.34 17.22
N GLU A 327 -2.65 26.49 16.59
CA GLU A 327 -1.19 26.46 16.70
C GLU A 327 -0.54 27.48 15.72
N TYR A 328 -0.94 28.74 15.83
CA TYR A 328 -0.68 29.74 14.79
C TYR A 328 0.81 29.95 14.48
N GLU A 329 1.67 29.97 15.49
CA GLU A 329 3.11 30.19 15.30
C GLU A 329 3.77 29.06 14.50
N ALA A 330 3.36 27.81 14.71
CA ALA A 330 3.85 26.68 13.95
C ALA A 330 3.41 26.78 12.49
N GLY A 331 2.14 27.12 12.24
CA GLY A 331 1.63 27.37 10.90
C GLY A 331 2.36 28.51 10.18
N ILE A 332 2.67 29.61 10.88
CA ILE A 332 3.42 30.74 10.30
C ILE A 332 4.79 30.28 9.82
N ARG A 333 5.56 29.57 10.65
CA ARG A 333 6.87 29.03 10.26
C ARG A 333 6.79 28.12 9.02
N ASP A 334 5.75 27.30 8.93
CA ASP A 334 5.53 26.45 7.75
C ASP A 334 5.24 27.27 6.49
N THR A 335 4.41 28.32 6.60
CA THR A 335 4.14 29.20 5.45
C THR A 335 5.34 30.05 5.04
N GLU A 336 6.17 30.49 5.99
CA GLU A 336 7.42 31.20 5.70
C GLU A 336 8.41 30.30 4.95
N ARG A 337 8.56 29.04 5.39
CA ARG A 337 9.37 28.06 4.67
C ARG A 337 8.82 27.79 3.27
N LEU A 338 7.50 27.66 3.12
CA LEU A 338 6.87 27.45 1.82
C LEU A 338 7.12 28.64 0.88
N LEU A 339 6.95 29.89 1.35
CA LEU A 339 7.21 31.09 0.54
C LEU A 339 8.70 31.30 0.19
N LYS A 340 9.62 30.69 0.94
CA LYS A 340 11.04 30.63 0.54
C LYS A 340 11.25 29.65 -0.63
N LEU A 341 10.56 28.51 -0.63
CA LEU A 341 10.64 27.51 -1.71
C LEU A 341 9.95 27.98 -2.99
N ASP A 342 8.77 28.60 -2.85
CA ASP A 342 8.00 29.18 -3.95
C ASP A 342 7.41 30.55 -3.54
N PRO A 343 8.13 31.65 -3.83
CA PRO A 343 7.65 33.02 -3.58
C PRO A 343 6.39 33.38 -4.38
N SER A 344 6.10 32.66 -5.47
CA SER A 344 4.94 32.93 -6.33
C SER A 344 3.65 32.26 -5.84
N ASN A 345 3.73 31.45 -4.77
CA ASN A 345 2.59 30.71 -4.26
C ASN A 345 1.55 31.61 -3.57
N SER A 346 0.56 32.04 -4.34
CA SER A 346 -0.54 32.89 -3.86
C SER A 346 -1.38 32.24 -2.75
N ALA A 347 -1.58 30.93 -2.80
CA ALA A 347 -2.34 30.19 -1.79
C ALA A 347 -1.63 30.22 -0.42
N SER A 348 -0.32 30.06 -0.41
CA SER A 348 0.50 30.11 0.81
C SER A 348 0.61 31.53 1.37
N SER A 349 0.71 32.54 0.51
CA SER A 349 0.67 33.95 0.91
C SER A 349 -0.65 34.29 1.62
N LYS A 350 -1.78 33.80 1.08
CA LYS A 350 -3.10 33.97 1.69
C LYS A 350 -3.18 33.26 3.05
N LEU A 351 -2.74 32.00 3.13
CA LEU A 351 -2.75 31.23 4.37
C LEU A 351 -1.87 31.86 5.46
N SER A 352 -0.70 32.39 5.09
CA SER A 352 0.19 33.11 6.02
C SER A 352 -0.49 34.34 6.62
N ARG A 353 -1.17 35.14 5.78
CA ARG A 353 -1.94 36.30 6.24
C ARG A 353 -3.06 35.90 7.20
N GLU A 354 -3.76 34.81 6.90
CA GLU A 354 -4.84 34.27 7.74
C GLU A 354 -4.34 33.87 9.13
N LEU A 355 -3.23 33.11 9.18
CA LEU A 355 -2.57 32.72 10.43
C LEU A 355 -2.12 33.93 11.27
N ILE A 356 -1.52 34.96 10.65
CA ILE A 356 -1.10 36.18 11.35
C ILE A 356 -2.28 36.94 11.93
N LEU A 357 -3.39 37.04 11.18
CA LEU A 357 -4.61 37.70 11.66
C LEU A 357 -5.24 36.93 12.83
N ALA A 358 -5.29 35.60 12.73
CA ALA A 358 -5.81 34.72 13.78
C ALA A 358 -4.98 34.85 15.08
N LEU A 359 -3.65 34.84 14.98
CA LEU A 359 -2.74 35.04 16.12
C LEU A 359 -2.96 36.41 16.79
N ARG A 360 -3.09 37.49 16.02
CA ARG A 360 -3.37 38.84 16.55
C ARG A 360 -4.72 38.89 17.28
N ALA A 361 -5.74 38.26 16.71
CA ALA A 361 -7.06 38.18 17.32
C ALA A 361 -7.02 37.39 18.65
N HIS A 362 -6.34 36.24 18.66
CA HIS A 362 -6.14 35.41 19.86
C HIS A 362 -5.41 36.20 20.96
N ASN A 363 -4.30 36.86 20.64
CA ASN A 363 -3.54 37.66 21.60
C ASN A 363 -4.35 38.85 22.14
N THR A 364 -5.15 39.50 21.30
CA THR A 364 -6.06 40.57 21.73
C THR A 364 -7.13 40.05 22.69
N ALA A 365 -7.70 38.88 22.41
CA ALA A 365 -8.68 38.23 23.28
C ALA A 365 -8.07 37.82 24.63
N LEU A 366 -6.87 37.24 24.61
CA LEU A 366 -6.12 36.88 25.81
C LEU A 366 -5.81 38.11 26.67
N ALA A 367 -5.30 39.19 26.07
CA ALA A 367 -5.00 40.44 26.79
C ALA A 367 -6.25 41.03 27.47
N LYS A 368 -7.41 40.99 26.79
CA LYS A 368 -8.69 41.41 27.39
C LYS A 368 -9.10 40.53 28.57
N LYS A 369 -8.94 39.20 28.46
CA LYS A 369 -9.22 38.26 29.56
C LYS A 369 -8.30 38.51 30.75
N MET A 370 -7.00 38.69 30.51
CA MET A 370 -6.03 39.02 31.56
C MET A 370 -6.39 40.34 32.25
N LYS A 371 -6.69 41.40 31.49
CA LYS A 371 -7.11 42.70 32.07
C LYS A 371 -8.33 42.55 33.00
N LYS A 372 -9.32 41.74 32.62
CA LYS A 372 -10.50 41.47 33.46
C LYS A 372 -10.19 40.64 34.70
N ALA A 373 -9.19 39.77 34.67
CA ALA A 373 -8.82 38.93 35.82
C ALA A 373 -8.05 39.70 36.91
N PHE A 374 -7.46 40.85 36.57
CA PHE A 374 -6.74 41.73 37.50
C PHE A 374 -7.58 42.91 38.00
N GLN A 375 -8.85 43.02 37.57
CA GLN A 375 -9.84 43.97 38.06
C GLN A 375 -10.79 43.26 39.01
#